data_AF-A0A972QWD7-F1
#
_entry.id   AF-A0A972QWD7-F1
#
_cell.length_a   1.000
_cell.length_b   1.000
_cell.length_c   1.000
_cell.angle_alpha   90.00
_cell.angle_beta   90.00
_cell.angle_gamma   90.00
#
_symmetry.space_group_name_H-M   'P 1'
#
loop_
_entity.id
_entity.type
_entity.pdbx_description
1 polymer ?
#
loop_
_entity_poly.entity_id
_entity_poly.type
_entity_poly.pdbx_seq_one_letter_code
_entity_poly.pdbx_strand_id
1 'polypeptide(L)'
;MIPIIEFQQRSLHGPVMKSDEFDLEFSMKVRELVAKYDINYNPEELVVDDATADAVFQAGVELLADIGLYHIETERVIKYTKEEIETIAKEYRENPRKHTFGKGKDEVTIEYRTGADTRPPIQYSGPAGVADEEWFGPFVQSYAQEESVKAMGICPGLAKLGDIEPKAGTPSEIIVAQWEQKQIKEVLERAGRSGMHVGLLATVSTVGGTMAMIGPGLREAHNTQIGIHILPEQKIDWARLLLAQFCQDRGIQPWQSTMSMIGGLCRNAADTSVSLVANLLGQLSYGRGSLASLFTNHMDGNWGTPACFWAYSAAARASERNIKVCIGGTAVAAMHRCLNDAQMLHVAAAAILNSASGMSYCWLSGGTGFDAAINAEVMDVTAGMPAEKANELVKKILAEVDKIEPGEMIMSVPFPEIYDIQTMKPKPDYEKMILGGKDVLARLGVPFK
;
A
#
# COMPACT_ATOMS: atom_id res chain seq x y z
N MET A 1 4.79 23.91 -2.21
CA MET A 1 4.48 22.82 -3.15
C MET A 1 4.48 23.35 -4.57
N ILE A 2 5.08 22.61 -5.51
CA ILE A 2 5.09 22.93 -6.94
C ILE A 2 3.64 22.84 -7.49
N PRO A 3 3.11 23.86 -8.18
CA PRO A 3 1.79 23.79 -8.84
C PRO A 3 1.67 22.64 -9.84
N ILE A 4 0.53 21.94 -9.89
CA ILE A 4 0.34 20.80 -10.81
C ILE A 4 0.54 21.21 -12.27
N ILE A 5 0.06 22.40 -12.66
CA ILE A 5 0.26 22.95 -14.01
C ILE A 5 1.74 23.14 -14.38
N GLU A 6 2.61 23.34 -13.40
CA GLU A 6 4.04 23.46 -13.64
C GLU A 6 4.65 22.11 -14.07
N PHE A 7 4.15 20.99 -13.54
CA PHE A 7 4.55 19.67 -14.02
C PHE A 7 4.22 19.50 -15.50
N GLN A 8 3.07 19.98 -15.97
CA GLN A 8 2.76 19.97 -17.41
C GLN A 8 3.80 20.78 -18.21
N GLN A 9 4.20 21.97 -17.73
CA GLN A 9 5.22 22.77 -18.40
C GLN A 9 6.56 22.04 -18.45
N ARG A 10 6.98 21.42 -17.33
CA ARG A 10 8.21 20.63 -17.25
C ARG A 10 8.14 19.37 -18.15
N SER A 11 6.99 18.70 -18.23
CA SER A 11 6.76 17.54 -19.13
C SER A 11 6.86 17.89 -20.61
N LEU A 12 6.53 19.12 -21.01
CA LEU A 12 6.55 19.55 -22.41
C LEU A 12 7.90 20.14 -22.84
N HIS A 13 8.68 20.70 -21.91
CA HIS A 13 9.90 21.45 -22.21
C HIS A 13 11.17 20.87 -21.56
N GLY A 14 11.05 19.86 -20.70
CA GLY A 14 12.18 19.17 -20.09
C GLY A 14 13.05 18.42 -21.11
N PRO A 15 14.26 17.96 -20.73
CA PRO A 15 15.16 17.25 -21.64
C PRO A 15 14.51 16.02 -22.26
N VAL A 16 14.72 15.81 -23.56
CA VAL A 16 14.26 14.59 -24.27
C VAL A 16 15.18 13.44 -23.90
N MET A 17 14.62 12.26 -23.64
CA MET A 17 15.36 11.05 -23.31
C MET A 17 14.56 9.83 -23.75
N LYS A 18 15.21 8.74 -24.15
CA LYS A 18 14.49 7.48 -24.41
C LYS A 18 14.23 6.73 -23.11
N SER A 19 13.14 5.96 -23.05
CA SER A 19 12.82 5.18 -21.84
C SER A 19 13.96 4.23 -21.42
N ASP A 20 14.58 3.52 -22.37
CA ASP A 20 15.66 2.58 -22.04
C ASP A 20 16.92 3.28 -21.52
N GLU A 21 17.19 4.49 -22.03
CA GLU A 21 18.30 5.33 -21.55
C GLU A 21 18.03 5.81 -20.13
N PHE A 22 16.80 6.26 -19.86
CA PHE A 22 16.36 6.65 -18.51
C PHE A 22 16.48 5.49 -17.52
N ASP A 23 16.02 4.30 -17.90
CA ASP A 23 16.06 3.11 -17.04
C ASP A 23 17.50 2.68 -16.71
N LEU A 24 18.40 2.77 -17.70
CA LEU A 24 19.82 2.50 -17.50
C LEU A 24 20.48 3.54 -16.58
N GLU A 25 20.24 4.82 -16.81
CA GLU A 25 20.77 5.91 -15.97
C GLU A 25 20.26 5.80 -14.53
N PHE A 26 18.95 5.56 -14.35
CA PHE A 26 18.35 5.31 -13.04
C PHE A 26 19.04 4.16 -12.33
N SER A 27 19.17 3.00 -13.00
CA SER A 27 19.77 1.81 -12.41
C SER A 27 21.25 2.01 -12.08
N MET A 28 22.01 2.76 -12.88
CA MET A 28 23.40 3.07 -12.56
C MET A 28 23.51 4.03 -11.37
N LYS A 29 22.68 5.09 -11.36
CA LYS A 29 22.72 6.13 -10.33
C LYS A 29 22.32 5.60 -8.96
N VAL A 30 21.27 4.78 -8.86
CA VAL A 30 20.89 4.21 -7.54
C VAL A 30 22.02 3.38 -6.94
N ARG A 31 22.77 2.64 -7.75
CA ARG A 31 23.91 1.81 -7.29
C ARG A 31 25.08 2.68 -6.84
N GLU A 32 25.36 3.75 -7.56
CA GLU A 32 26.36 4.76 -7.19
C GLU A 32 26.03 5.36 -5.82
N LEU A 33 24.76 5.75 -5.62
CA LEU A 33 24.32 6.39 -4.38
C LEU A 33 24.29 5.41 -3.21
N VAL A 34 23.83 4.18 -3.41
CA VAL A 34 23.91 3.12 -2.39
C VAL A 34 25.36 2.92 -1.92
N ALA A 35 26.33 2.90 -2.83
CA ALA A 35 27.74 2.81 -2.49
C ALA A 35 28.27 4.08 -1.80
N LYS A 36 27.88 5.27 -2.29
CA LYS A 36 28.28 6.57 -1.74
C LYS A 36 27.84 6.76 -0.28
N TYR A 37 26.64 6.31 0.04
CA TYR A 37 26.03 6.45 1.37
C TYR A 37 26.21 5.21 2.26
N ASP A 38 26.99 4.20 1.81
CA ASP A 38 27.27 2.95 2.53
C ASP A 38 26.01 2.21 3.03
N ILE A 39 24.99 2.12 2.16
CA ILE A 39 23.70 1.51 2.49
C ILE A 39 23.77 0.00 2.23
N ASN A 40 23.76 -0.80 3.29
CA ASN A 40 23.95 -2.25 3.21
C ASN A 40 22.74 -3.00 3.76
N TYR A 41 22.22 -3.96 2.98
CA TYR A 41 21.19 -4.89 3.46
C TYR A 41 21.71 -5.76 4.60
N ASN A 42 21.05 -5.71 5.76
CA ASN A 42 21.36 -6.54 6.92
C ASN A 42 20.22 -7.54 7.19
N PRO A 43 20.39 -8.84 6.91
CA PRO A 43 19.36 -9.85 7.19
C PRO A 43 19.14 -10.09 8.70
N GLU A 44 20.07 -9.65 9.55
CA GLU A 44 19.98 -9.83 10.99
C GLU A 44 19.18 -8.72 11.68
N GLU A 45 19.02 -7.56 11.02
CA GLU A 45 18.37 -6.36 11.52
C GLU A 45 17.42 -5.81 10.46
N LEU A 46 16.22 -6.39 10.39
CA LEU A 46 15.19 -6.07 9.42
C LEU A 46 14.46 -4.76 9.73
N VAL A 47 14.37 -4.37 11.00
CA VAL A 47 13.93 -3.03 11.41
C VAL A 47 15.16 -2.13 11.47
N VAL A 48 15.33 -1.22 10.52
CA VAL A 48 16.59 -0.50 10.38
C VAL A 48 16.81 0.59 11.44
N ASP A 49 18.08 0.83 11.74
CA ASP A 49 18.50 1.93 12.61
C ASP A 49 18.31 3.33 11.99
N ASP A 50 18.50 4.34 12.85
CA ASP A 50 18.34 5.74 12.47
C ASP A 50 19.36 6.20 11.42
N ALA A 51 20.60 5.72 11.50
CA ALA A 51 21.68 6.14 10.60
C ALA A 51 21.43 5.64 9.18
N THR A 52 21.02 4.37 9.04
CA THR A 52 20.63 3.78 7.76
C THR A 52 19.42 4.48 7.19
N ALA A 53 18.40 4.76 8.00
CA ALA A 53 17.19 5.47 7.56
C ALA A 53 17.51 6.89 7.03
N ASP A 54 18.38 7.64 7.71
CA ASP A 54 18.79 8.97 7.28
C ASP A 54 19.67 8.92 6.02
N ALA A 55 20.56 7.93 5.89
CA ALA A 55 21.35 7.69 4.68
C ALA A 55 20.46 7.37 3.46
N VAL A 56 19.47 6.49 3.63
CA VAL A 56 18.48 6.15 2.60
C VAL A 56 17.67 7.37 2.19
N PHE A 57 17.29 8.24 3.12
CA PHE A 57 16.63 9.51 2.80
C PHE A 57 17.50 10.41 1.93
N GLN A 58 18.76 10.65 2.33
CA GLN A 58 19.67 11.52 1.57
C GLN A 58 19.98 10.96 0.18
N ALA A 59 20.18 9.64 0.08
CA ALA A 59 20.35 8.97 -1.20
C ALA A 59 19.10 9.11 -2.09
N GLY A 60 17.90 8.97 -1.53
CA GLY A 60 16.63 9.12 -2.28
C GLY A 60 16.41 10.54 -2.79
N VAL A 61 16.76 11.55 -1.99
CA VAL A 61 16.74 12.97 -2.40
C VAL A 61 17.71 13.21 -3.57
N GLU A 62 18.94 12.72 -3.47
CA GLU A 62 19.95 12.88 -4.52
C GLU A 62 19.57 12.11 -5.80
N LEU A 63 19.01 10.90 -5.67
CA LEU A 63 18.53 10.11 -6.80
C LEU A 63 17.46 10.87 -7.60
N LEU A 64 16.45 11.42 -6.92
CA LEU A 64 15.41 12.21 -7.57
C LEU A 64 15.93 13.51 -8.17
N ALA A 65 16.91 14.17 -7.56
CA ALA A 65 17.52 15.38 -8.11
C ALA A 65 18.30 15.10 -9.40
N ASP A 66 19.12 14.04 -9.40
CA ASP A 66 19.98 13.67 -10.53
C ASP A 66 19.13 13.15 -11.72
N ILE A 67 18.21 12.22 -11.43
CA ILE A 67 17.44 11.53 -12.46
C ILE A 67 16.20 12.33 -12.88
N GLY A 68 15.37 12.76 -11.93
CA GLY A 68 14.08 13.39 -12.17
C GLY A 68 12.94 12.40 -12.34
N LEU A 69 11.80 12.87 -12.88
CA LEU A 69 10.68 12.00 -13.28
C LEU A 69 10.60 11.91 -14.80
N TYR A 70 10.49 10.70 -15.35
CA TYR A 70 10.28 10.50 -16.79
C TYR A 70 8.79 10.52 -17.14
N HIS A 71 8.41 11.39 -18.06
CA HIS A 71 7.05 11.47 -18.58
C HIS A 71 6.91 10.61 -19.84
N ILE A 72 6.23 9.47 -19.72
CA ILE A 72 6.26 8.40 -20.73
C ILE A 72 5.66 8.81 -22.07
N GLU A 73 4.67 9.71 -22.08
CA GLU A 73 3.98 10.13 -23.32
C GLU A 73 4.68 11.29 -24.04
N THR A 74 5.56 12.04 -23.36
CA THR A 74 6.31 13.15 -23.96
C THR A 74 7.78 12.83 -24.17
N GLU A 75 8.23 11.66 -23.68
CA GLU A 75 9.62 11.19 -23.71
C GLU A 75 10.59 12.24 -23.17
N ARG A 76 10.18 12.89 -22.07
CA ARG A 76 10.93 13.98 -21.43
C ARG A 76 11.07 13.79 -19.94
N VAL A 77 12.13 14.38 -19.41
CA VAL A 77 12.45 14.34 -17.99
C VAL A 77 12.03 15.64 -17.29
N ILE A 78 11.22 15.50 -16.26
CA ILE A 78 10.90 16.55 -15.29
C ILE A 78 12.05 16.62 -14.30
N LYS A 79 12.88 17.66 -14.41
CA LYS A 79 14.00 17.90 -13.50
C LYS A 79 13.55 18.60 -12.23
N TYR A 80 14.30 18.34 -11.16
CA TYR A 80 14.16 18.97 -9.85
C TYR A 80 15.50 19.53 -9.43
N THR A 81 15.48 20.55 -8.57
CA THR A 81 16.65 20.86 -7.75
C THR A 81 16.60 20.07 -6.44
N LYS A 82 17.76 19.86 -5.80
CA LYS A 82 17.81 19.26 -4.46
C LYS A 82 16.98 20.07 -3.45
N GLU A 83 17.04 21.39 -3.53
CA GLU A 83 16.29 22.31 -2.67
C GLU A 83 14.77 22.18 -2.83
N GLU A 84 14.27 21.97 -4.06
CA GLU A 84 12.85 21.70 -4.31
C GLU A 84 12.39 20.44 -3.58
N ILE A 85 13.19 19.37 -3.65
CA ILE A 85 12.88 18.08 -3.04
C ILE A 85 12.92 18.17 -1.51
N GLU A 86 13.92 18.84 -0.95
CA GLU A 86 14.02 19.09 0.49
C GLU A 86 12.86 19.97 0.99
N THR A 87 12.45 20.96 0.19
CA THR A 87 11.28 21.80 0.48
C THR A 87 10.00 20.96 0.51
N ILE A 88 9.80 20.05 -0.45
CA ILE A 88 8.68 19.12 -0.45
C ILE A 88 8.67 18.30 0.85
N ALA A 89 9.79 17.66 1.21
CA ALA A 89 9.88 16.89 2.45
C ALA A 89 9.57 17.73 3.70
N LYS A 90 10.09 18.97 3.75
CA LYS A 90 9.83 19.91 4.84
C LYS A 90 8.34 20.29 4.94
N GLU A 91 7.68 20.58 3.82
CA GLU A 91 6.26 20.93 3.81
C GLU A 91 5.39 19.81 4.37
N TYR A 92 5.64 18.55 4.00
CA TYR A 92 4.93 17.41 4.59
C TYR A 92 5.23 17.22 6.08
N ARG A 93 6.47 17.50 6.51
CA ARG A 93 6.87 17.42 7.91
C ARG A 93 6.13 18.43 8.79
N GLU A 94 5.85 19.62 8.25
CA GLU A 94 5.21 20.76 8.93
C GLU A 94 3.68 20.73 8.84
N ASN A 95 3.11 20.09 7.81
CA ASN A 95 1.66 19.95 7.64
C ASN A 95 1.01 18.98 8.63
N PRO A 96 -0.33 19.02 8.80
CA PRO A 96 -1.05 18.09 9.66
C PRO A 96 -0.76 16.64 9.27
N ARG A 97 -0.23 15.88 10.22
CA ARG A 97 0.17 14.48 10.00
C ARG A 97 -0.99 13.51 10.25
N LYS A 98 -2.15 13.84 9.67
CA LYS A 98 -3.37 13.06 9.81
C LYS A 98 -4.37 13.36 8.71
N HIS A 99 -5.23 12.38 8.46
CA HIS A 99 -6.37 12.53 7.57
C HIS A 99 -7.58 11.81 8.15
N THR A 100 -8.76 12.44 8.04
CA THR A 100 -10.02 11.85 8.50
C THR A 100 -10.86 11.42 7.31
N PHE A 101 -11.27 10.17 7.35
CA PHE A 101 -12.19 9.56 6.41
C PHE A 101 -13.50 9.18 7.09
N GLY A 102 -14.52 8.87 6.29
CA GLY A 102 -15.83 8.43 6.72
C GLY A 102 -16.70 9.56 7.27
N LYS A 103 -17.86 9.19 7.82
CA LYS A 103 -18.81 10.10 8.47
C LYS A 103 -19.51 9.43 9.65
N GLY A 104 -19.94 10.25 10.61
CA GLY A 104 -20.75 9.78 11.73
C GLY A 104 -19.99 8.79 12.60
N LYS A 105 -20.61 7.66 12.94
CA LYS A 105 -19.96 6.63 13.77
C LYS A 105 -18.83 5.86 13.08
N ASP A 106 -18.74 5.97 11.76
CA ASP A 106 -17.73 5.29 10.94
C ASP A 106 -16.57 6.23 10.56
N GLU A 107 -16.52 7.43 11.15
CA GLU A 107 -15.40 8.36 10.99
C GLU A 107 -14.12 7.75 11.58
N VAL A 108 -13.04 7.79 10.81
CA VAL A 108 -11.71 7.30 11.23
C VAL A 108 -10.63 8.30 10.85
N THR A 109 -9.77 8.60 11.81
CA THR A 109 -8.57 9.41 11.57
C THR A 109 -7.35 8.50 11.50
N ILE A 110 -6.67 8.52 10.35
CA ILE A 110 -5.34 7.95 10.22
C ILE A 110 -4.36 9.04 10.64
N GLU A 111 -3.49 8.71 11.59
CA GLU A 111 -2.47 9.62 12.10
C GLU A 111 -1.09 9.02 11.91
N TYR A 112 -0.11 9.90 11.68
CA TYR A 112 1.28 9.53 11.64
C TYR A 112 1.71 8.83 12.94
N ARG A 113 2.52 7.79 12.75
CA ARG A 113 3.11 6.99 13.81
C ARG A 113 4.62 6.95 13.68
N THR A 114 5.27 6.62 14.78
CA THR A 114 6.66 6.17 14.83
C THR A 114 6.71 4.69 15.17
N GLY A 115 7.85 4.03 14.95
CA GLY A 115 8.05 2.64 15.38
C GLY A 115 7.77 2.39 16.87
N ALA A 116 8.01 3.40 17.73
CA ALA A 116 7.80 3.33 19.16
C ALA A 116 6.38 3.75 19.61
N ASP A 117 5.48 4.09 18.69
CA ASP A 117 4.14 4.56 19.00
C ASP A 117 3.27 3.43 19.59
N THR A 118 2.70 3.67 20.77
CA THR A 118 1.86 2.70 21.49
C THR A 118 0.44 2.61 20.95
N ARG A 119 0.02 3.53 20.08
CA ARG A 119 -1.24 3.39 19.33
C ARG A 119 -1.00 2.35 18.23
N PRO A 120 -1.91 1.39 18.00
CA PRO A 120 -1.76 0.50 16.86
C PRO A 120 -1.95 1.23 15.54
N PRO A 121 -1.35 0.75 14.43
CA PRO A 121 -1.76 1.15 13.10
C PRO A 121 -3.27 0.92 12.91
N ILE A 122 -3.90 1.79 12.11
CA ILE A 122 -5.30 1.60 11.74
C ILE A 122 -5.43 0.41 10.79
N GLN A 123 -6.29 -0.56 11.12
CA GLN A 123 -6.65 -1.60 10.17
C GLN A 123 -7.53 -0.99 9.08
N TYR A 124 -6.90 -0.75 7.92
CA TYR A 124 -7.47 -0.05 6.78
C TYR A 124 -7.56 -0.98 5.56
N SER A 125 -7.93 -2.23 5.82
CA SER A 125 -7.92 -3.33 4.85
C SER A 125 -9.30 -3.60 4.27
N GLY A 126 -9.37 -3.85 2.98
CA GLY A 126 -10.57 -4.36 2.34
C GLY A 126 -10.26 -5.54 1.40
N PRO A 127 -11.30 -6.12 0.77
CA PRO A 127 -11.15 -7.26 -0.10
C PRO A 127 -10.44 -6.84 -1.38
N ALA A 128 -9.18 -7.25 -1.54
CA ALA A 128 -8.42 -7.03 -2.75
C ALA A 128 -8.56 -8.21 -3.71
N GLY A 129 -8.56 -7.90 -5.01
CA GLY A 129 -8.66 -8.89 -6.09
C GLY A 129 -9.90 -8.66 -6.95
N VAL A 130 -10.30 -9.70 -7.65
CA VAL A 130 -11.44 -9.71 -8.55
C VAL A 130 -12.46 -10.69 -8.00
N ALA A 131 -13.72 -10.27 -7.94
CA ALA A 131 -14.84 -11.08 -7.51
C ALA A 131 -15.85 -11.35 -8.63
N ASP A 132 -16.58 -12.46 -8.51
CA ASP A 132 -17.75 -12.70 -9.34
C ASP A 132 -19.00 -12.11 -8.68
N GLU A 133 -20.02 -11.88 -9.51
CA GLU A 133 -21.29 -11.28 -9.12
C GLU A 133 -21.94 -11.96 -7.90
N GLU A 134 -21.91 -13.30 -7.85
CA GLU A 134 -22.56 -14.10 -6.81
C GLU A 134 -21.99 -13.86 -5.40
N TRP A 135 -20.67 -13.66 -5.31
CA TRP A 135 -19.96 -13.61 -4.04
C TRP A 135 -19.29 -12.25 -3.77
N PHE A 136 -19.46 -11.27 -4.66
CA PHE A 136 -18.99 -9.90 -4.48
C PHE A 136 -19.46 -9.29 -3.15
N GLY A 137 -20.79 -9.27 -2.93
CA GLY A 137 -21.39 -8.70 -1.72
C GLY A 137 -20.94 -9.41 -0.45
N PRO A 138 -20.99 -10.76 -0.40
CA PRO A 138 -20.39 -11.57 0.67
C PRO A 138 -18.92 -11.25 0.98
N PHE A 139 -18.09 -11.03 -0.05
CA PHE A 139 -16.67 -10.75 0.15
C PHE A 139 -16.45 -9.39 0.81
N VAL A 140 -17.15 -8.35 0.33
CA VAL A 140 -17.15 -7.03 0.97
C VAL A 140 -17.69 -7.10 2.40
N GLN A 141 -18.77 -7.86 2.62
CA GLN A 141 -19.39 -8.03 3.94
C GLN A 141 -18.43 -8.67 4.95
N SER A 142 -17.58 -9.61 4.50
CA SER A 142 -16.60 -10.27 5.37
C SER A 142 -15.67 -9.27 6.06
N TYR A 143 -15.29 -8.16 5.40
CA TYR A 143 -14.48 -7.10 6.00
C TYR A 143 -15.35 -6.05 6.72
N ALA A 144 -16.47 -5.66 6.12
CA ALA A 144 -17.32 -4.60 6.68
C ALA A 144 -17.90 -4.97 8.06
N GLN A 145 -18.18 -6.25 8.32
CA GLN A 145 -18.73 -6.71 9.60
C GLN A 145 -17.71 -6.69 10.76
N GLU A 146 -16.41 -6.68 10.45
CA GLU A 146 -15.37 -6.76 11.47
C GLU A 146 -15.14 -5.38 12.10
N GLU A 147 -15.42 -5.26 13.40
CA GLU A 147 -15.28 -3.98 14.12
C GLU A 147 -13.84 -3.47 14.15
N SER A 148 -12.87 -4.38 14.03
CA SER A 148 -11.44 -4.07 13.95
C SER A 148 -11.07 -3.37 12.65
N VAL A 149 -11.75 -3.67 11.54
CA VAL A 149 -11.55 -3.02 10.23
C VAL A 149 -12.23 -1.66 10.26
N LYS A 150 -11.46 -0.57 10.42
CA LYS A 150 -12.01 0.78 10.63
C LYS A 150 -12.42 1.47 9.33
N ALA A 151 -11.75 1.17 8.24
CA ALA A 151 -12.11 1.57 6.88
C ALA A 151 -11.57 0.52 5.90
N MET A 152 -12.02 0.53 4.64
CA MET A 152 -11.52 -0.36 3.60
C MET A 152 -10.66 0.42 2.62
N GLY A 153 -9.38 0.06 2.46
CA GLY A 153 -8.47 0.71 1.52
C GLY A 153 -8.76 0.43 0.05
N ILE A 154 -9.50 -0.65 -0.22
CA ILE A 154 -9.88 -1.12 -1.54
C ILE A 154 -11.09 -2.04 -1.42
N CYS A 155 -11.89 -2.12 -2.48
CA CYS A 155 -12.92 -3.14 -2.67
C CYS A 155 -12.56 -4.00 -3.89
N PRO A 156 -13.12 -5.21 -4.03
CA PRO A 156 -12.77 -6.08 -5.14
C PRO A 156 -13.29 -5.47 -6.44
N GLY A 157 -12.60 -5.71 -7.54
CA GLY A 157 -13.16 -5.43 -8.87
C GLY A 157 -14.19 -6.48 -9.23
N LEU A 158 -15.12 -6.17 -10.13
CA LEU A 158 -16.06 -7.16 -10.65
C LEU A 158 -15.52 -7.74 -11.97
N ALA A 159 -15.45 -9.07 -12.09
CA ALA A 159 -15.01 -9.72 -13.33
C ALA A 159 -15.95 -9.43 -14.50
N LYS A 160 -17.26 -9.56 -14.25
CA LYS A 160 -18.33 -9.33 -15.22
C LYS A 160 -19.67 -9.13 -14.50
N LEU A 161 -20.58 -8.41 -15.14
CA LEU A 161 -21.98 -8.26 -14.74
C LEU A 161 -22.86 -9.01 -15.76
N GLY A 162 -23.36 -10.19 -15.40
CA GLY A 162 -23.90 -11.14 -16.38
C GLY A 162 -22.89 -11.46 -17.49
N ASP A 163 -23.20 -11.03 -18.72
CA ASP A 163 -22.33 -11.19 -19.90
C ASP A 163 -21.49 -9.93 -20.23
N ILE A 164 -21.53 -8.90 -19.37
CA ILE A 164 -20.86 -7.61 -19.60
C ILE A 164 -19.53 -7.56 -18.85
N GLU A 165 -18.42 -7.57 -19.59
CA GLU A 165 -17.08 -7.33 -19.06
C GLU A 165 -16.77 -5.82 -18.96
N PRO A 166 -16.15 -5.34 -17.86
CA PRO A 166 -15.71 -3.96 -17.73
C PRO A 166 -14.48 -3.69 -18.61
N LYS A 167 -14.70 -3.08 -19.79
CA LYS A 167 -13.62 -2.77 -20.73
C LYS A 167 -13.22 -1.31 -20.57
N ALA A 168 -11.98 -1.10 -20.15
CA ALA A 168 -11.40 0.22 -19.93
C ALA A 168 -11.63 1.16 -21.13
N GLY A 169 -12.12 2.38 -20.86
CA GLY A 169 -12.35 3.40 -21.88
C GLY A 169 -13.64 3.19 -22.68
N THR A 170 -14.50 2.26 -22.29
CA THR A 170 -15.78 1.98 -22.95
C THR A 170 -16.95 2.12 -21.97
N PRO A 171 -18.23 2.17 -22.44
CA PRO A 171 -19.38 2.29 -21.54
C PRO A 171 -19.48 1.19 -20.49
N SER A 172 -18.98 -0.01 -20.76
CA SER A 172 -19.10 -1.13 -19.81
C SER A 172 -18.26 -0.92 -18.55
N GLU A 173 -17.13 -0.20 -18.61
CA GLU A 173 -16.35 0.17 -17.43
C GLU A 173 -17.21 0.92 -16.40
N ILE A 174 -18.01 1.90 -16.87
CA ILE A 174 -18.86 2.73 -16.00
C ILE A 174 -20.09 1.94 -15.53
N ILE A 175 -20.76 1.20 -16.42
CA ILE A 175 -21.99 0.45 -16.07
C ILE A 175 -21.70 -0.60 -14.99
N VAL A 176 -20.62 -1.36 -15.15
CA VAL A 176 -20.23 -2.38 -14.18
C VAL A 176 -19.80 -1.73 -12.87
N ALA A 177 -19.06 -0.63 -12.91
CA ALA A 177 -18.65 0.11 -11.72
C ALA A 177 -19.82 0.74 -10.95
N GLN A 178 -20.89 1.16 -11.64
CA GLN A 178 -22.12 1.63 -10.98
C GLN A 178 -22.81 0.51 -10.22
N TRP A 179 -22.83 -0.71 -10.78
CA TRP A 179 -23.31 -1.88 -10.06
C TRP A 179 -22.41 -2.20 -8.86
N GLU A 180 -21.09 -2.20 -9.05
CA GLU A 180 -20.09 -2.41 -7.97
C GLU A 180 -20.37 -1.47 -6.80
N GLN A 181 -20.50 -0.16 -7.10
CA GLN A 181 -20.74 0.85 -6.10
C GLN A 181 -22.10 0.67 -5.39
N LYS A 182 -23.14 0.28 -6.13
CA LYS A 182 -24.44 -0.02 -5.54
C LYS A 182 -24.34 -1.19 -4.55
N GLN A 183 -23.65 -2.27 -4.93
CA GLN A 183 -23.47 -3.43 -4.06
C GLN A 183 -22.66 -3.08 -2.81
N ILE A 184 -21.57 -2.31 -2.93
CA ILE A 184 -20.79 -1.84 -1.77
C ILE A 184 -21.70 -1.08 -0.80
N LYS A 185 -22.54 -0.16 -1.30
CA LYS A 185 -23.47 0.61 -0.45
C LYS A 185 -24.50 -0.28 0.26
N GLU A 186 -25.12 -1.22 -0.46
CA GLU A 186 -26.08 -2.17 0.13
C GLU A 186 -25.45 -3.02 1.24
N VAL A 187 -24.21 -3.47 1.03
CA VAL A 187 -23.43 -4.20 2.05
C VAL A 187 -23.15 -3.33 3.27
N LEU A 188 -22.66 -2.10 3.07
CA LEU A 188 -22.36 -1.19 4.17
C LEU A 188 -23.63 -0.81 4.96
N GLU A 189 -24.75 -0.58 4.29
CA GLU A 189 -26.04 -0.32 4.93
C GLU A 189 -26.47 -1.49 5.81
N ARG A 190 -26.39 -2.73 5.29
CA ARG A 190 -26.73 -3.94 6.04
C ARG A 190 -25.78 -4.18 7.22
N ALA A 191 -24.49 -3.90 7.06
CA ALA A 191 -23.51 -3.93 8.14
C ALA A 191 -23.72 -2.79 9.17
N GLY A 192 -24.62 -1.85 8.88
CA GLY A 192 -24.86 -0.67 9.70
C GLY A 192 -23.70 0.32 9.67
N ARG A 193 -22.90 0.35 8.60
CA ARG A 193 -21.67 1.14 8.44
C ARG A 193 -21.71 2.04 7.20
N SER A 194 -22.86 2.64 6.91
CA SER A 194 -23.07 3.47 5.71
C SER A 194 -22.13 4.67 5.61
N GLY A 195 -21.52 5.11 6.71
CA GLY A 195 -20.53 6.20 6.73
C GLY A 195 -19.10 5.73 6.51
N MET A 196 -18.86 4.42 6.38
CA MET A 196 -17.52 3.84 6.27
C MET A 196 -16.84 4.25 4.97
N HIS A 197 -15.57 4.59 5.09
CA HIS A 197 -14.75 4.89 3.92
C HIS A 197 -14.36 3.64 3.16
N VAL A 198 -14.45 3.73 1.84
CA VAL A 198 -14.11 2.69 0.87
C VAL A 198 -13.15 3.28 -0.14
N GLY A 199 -11.88 2.90 -0.12
CA GLY A 199 -10.78 3.54 -0.83
C GLY A 199 -10.93 3.49 -2.35
N LEU A 200 -10.07 2.72 -3.02
CA LEU A 200 -10.15 2.60 -4.48
C LEU A 200 -11.40 1.81 -4.91
N LEU A 201 -12.07 2.26 -5.97
CA LEU A 201 -13.04 1.48 -6.73
C LEU A 201 -12.30 0.71 -7.83
N ALA A 202 -12.28 -0.62 -7.78
CA ALA A 202 -11.30 -1.41 -8.54
C ALA A 202 -11.73 -1.69 -9.99
N THR A 203 -13.02 -1.64 -10.33
CA THR A 203 -13.48 -1.88 -11.71
C THR A 203 -13.11 -0.76 -12.68
N VAL A 204 -12.90 0.47 -12.18
CA VAL A 204 -12.52 1.62 -13.02
C VAL A 204 -11.02 1.88 -12.92
N SER A 205 -10.39 2.12 -14.07
CA SER A 205 -8.95 2.41 -14.15
C SER A 205 -8.63 3.58 -15.07
N THR A 206 -9.53 3.94 -15.99
CA THR A 206 -9.33 5.11 -16.84
C THR A 206 -9.63 6.41 -16.09
N VAL A 207 -9.06 7.51 -16.58
CA VAL A 207 -9.35 8.86 -16.05
C VAL A 207 -10.86 9.14 -16.10
N GLY A 208 -11.49 8.91 -17.25
CA GLY A 208 -12.93 9.13 -17.44
C GLY A 208 -13.80 8.22 -16.57
N GLY A 209 -13.48 6.93 -16.50
CA GLY A 209 -14.20 5.96 -15.67
C GLY A 209 -14.11 6.30 -14.18
N THR A 210 -12.90 6.63 -13.71
CA THR A 210 -12.68 7.07 -12.32
C THR A 210 -13.49 8.32 -11.99
N MET A 211 -13.39 9.37 -12.82
CA MET A 211 -14.12 10.62 -12.60
C MET A 211 -15.65 10.43 -12.66
N ALA A 212 -16.16 9.51 -13.48
CA ALA A 212 -17.59 9.22 -13.60
C ALA A 212 -18.19 8.60 -12.32
N MET A 213 -17.35 8.02 -11.47
CA MET A 213 -17.79 7.40 -10.21
C MET A 213 -17.76 8.37 -9.01
N ILE A 214 -17.34 9.61 -9.22
CA ILE A 214 -17.26 10.63 -8.18
C ILE A 214 -18.40 11.62 -8.32
N GLY A 215 -19.26 11.67 -7.30
CA GLY A 215 -20.38 12.61 -7.21
C GLY A 215 -21.43 12.21 -6.17
N PRO A 216 -22.43 13.07 -5.93
CA PRO A 216 -23.52 12.79 -5.01
C PRO A 216 -24.21 11.46 -5.32
N GLY A 217 -24.41 10.63 -4.30
CA GLY A 217 -25.03 9.31 -4.43
C GLY A 217 -24.09 8.18 -4.86
N LEU A 218 -22.90 8.50 -5.37
CA LEU A 218 -21.83 7.55 -5.71
C LEU A 218 -20.72 7.61 -4.65
N ARG A 219 -19.52 8.07 -5.02
CA ARG A 219 -18.37 8.32 -4.14
C ARG A 219 -18.16 9.82 -3.96
N GLU A 220 -17.81 10.23 -2.76
CA GLU A 220 -17.53 11.61 -2.37
C GLU A 220 -16.19 11.67 -1.62
N ALA A 221 -15.65 12.88 -1.40
CA ALA A 221 -14.33 13.06 -0.79
C ALA A 221 -14.14 12.37 0.58
N HIS A 222 -15.21 12.22 1.36
CA HIS A 222 -15.16 11.58 2.67
C HIS A 222 -15.11 10.05 2.62
N ASN A 223 -15.48 9.40 1.52
CA ASN A 223 -15.62 7.94 1.47
C ASN A 223 -14.87 7.29 0.30
N THR A 224 -13.91 7.99 -0.31
CA THR A 224 -13.16 7.48 -1.46
C THR A 224 -11.74 7.98 -1.48
N GLN A 225 -10.88 7.23 -2.15
CA GLN A 225 -9.59 7.73 -2.65
C GLN A 225 -9.46 7.42 -4.13
N ILE A 226 -8.58 8.15 -4.80
CA ILE A 226 -8.24 7.94 -6.21
C ILE A 226 -6.77 7.57 -6.30
N GLY A 227 -6.46 6.46 -6.97
CA GLY A 227 -5.08 6.02 -7.19
C GLY A 227 -4.30 7.01 -8.04
N ILE A 228 -3.24 7.56 -7.48
CA ILE A 228 -2.29 8.45 -8.17
C ILE A 228 -0.90 7.88 -8.00
N HIS A 229 -0.62 6.77 -8.70
CA HIS A 229 0.59 5.98 -8.49
C HIS A 229 1.75 6.47 -9.35
N ILE A 230 2.92 6.69 -8.77
CA ILE A 230 4.14 6.79 -9.59
C ILE A 230 4.39 5.43 -10.26
N LEU A 231 4.80 5.44 -11.53
CA LEU A 231 5.13 4.21 -12.25
C LEU A 231 6.55 3.76 -11.83
N PRO A 232 6.74 2.50 -11.42
CA PRO A 232 8.06 1.97 -11.07
C PRO A 232 8.97 1.92 -12.32
N GLU A 233 10.12 2.57 -12.37
CA GLU A 233 10.70 3.49 -11.36
C GLU A 233 10.69 4.93 -11.90
N GLN A 234 10.35 5.91 -11.05
CA GLN A 234 10.36 7.35 -11.33
C GLN A 234 9.68 7.80 -12.64
N LYS A 235 8.59 7.13 -13.04
CA LYS A 235 7.84 7.43 -14.26
C LYS A 235 6.45 7.99 -13.97
N ILE A 236 5.95 8.85 -14.84
CA ILE A 236 4.57 9.39 -14.79
C ILE A 236 3.98 9.53 -16.20
N ASP A 237 2.70 9.84 -16.26
CA ASP A 237 1.90 10.09 -17.47
C ASP A 237 0.90 11.24 -17.22
N TRP A 238 0.13 11.60 -18.25
CA TRP A 238 -0.92 12.61 -18.12
C TRP A 238 -2.05 12.18 -17.17
N ALA A 239 -2.37 10.88 -17.08
CA ALA A 239 -3.43 10.40 -16.22
C ALA A 239 -3.17 10.72 -14.74
N ARG A 240 -1.92 10.55 -14.26
CA ARG A 240 -1.52 10.94 -12.90
C ARG A 240 -1.76 12.43 -12.63
N LEU A 241 -1.34 13.30 -13.55
CA LEU A 241 -1.45 14.75 -13.38
C LEU A 241 -2.91 15.22 -13.45
N LEU A 242 -3.70 14.66 -14.37
CA LEU A 242 -5.13 14.94 -14.50
C LEU A 242 -5.90 14.53 -13.24
N LEU A 243 -5.66 13.33 -12.72
CA LEU A 243 -6.30 12.84 -11.50
C LEU A 243 -5.83 13.61 -10.26
N ALA A 244 -4.57 14.05 -10.21
CA ALA A 244 -4.07 14.89 -9.12
C ALA A 244 -4.78 16.25 -9.08
N GLN A 245 -4.92 16.91 -10.24
CA GLN A 245 -5.67 18.15 -10.34
C GLN A 245 -7.14 17.94 -9.94
N PHE A 246 -7.76 16.87 -10.43
CA PHE A 246 -9.14 16.52 -10.09
C PHE A 246 -9.35 16.30 -8.59
N CYS A 247 -8.42 15.60 -7.92
CA CYS A 247 -8.45 15.40 -6.47
C CYS A 247 -8.34 16.72 -5.72
N GLN A 248 -7.38 17.58 -6.11
CA GLN A 248 -7.18 18.89 -5.51
C GLN A 248 -8.44 19.75 -5.61
N ASP A 249 -9.08 19.80 -6.78
CA ASP A 249 -10.27 20.64 -7.01
C ASP A 249 -11.50 20.19 -6.22
N ARG A 250 -11.57 18.90 -5.86
CA ARG A 250 -12.70 18.29 -5.15
C ARG A 250 -12.43 17.98 -3.67
N GLY A 251 -11.23 18.31 -3.18
CA GLY A 251 -10.81 17.97 -1.82
C GLY A 251 -10.77 16.46 -1.56
N ILE A 252 -10.57 15.65 -2.59
CA ILE A 252 -10.45 14.19 -2.46
C ILE A 252 -9.02 13.88 -2.07
N GLN A 253 -8.84 13.03 -1.07
CA GLN A 253 -7.52 12.57 -0.67
C GLN A 253 -6.99 11.53 -1.69
N PRO A 254 -5.89 11.83 -2.38
CA PRO A 254 -5.23 10.88 -3.27
C PRO A 254 -4.83 9.62 -2.51
N TRP A 255 -4.93 8.47 -3.16
CA TRP A 255 -4.21 7.27 -2.74
C TRP A 255 -2.87 7.28 -3.45
N GLN A 256 -1.84 7.60 -2.68
CA GLN A 256 -0.46 7.51 -3.13
C GLN A 256 0.11 6.18 -2.69
N SER A 257 0.77 5.50 -3.60
CA SER A 257 1.62 4.38 -3.27
C SER A 257 2.83 4.31 -4.18
N THR A 258 3.93 3.87 -3.60
CA THR A 258 5.17 3.63 -4.31
C THR A 258 5.53 2.16 -4.19
N MET A 259 5.97 1.61 -5.31
CA MET A 259 6.46 0.25 -5.40
C MET A 259 7.79 0.29 -6.11
N SER A 260 8.77 -0.45 -5.59
CA SER A 260 10.04 -0.68 -6.27
C SER A 260 10.36 -2.17 -6.19
N MET A 261 10.89 -2.71 -7.28
CA MET A 261 11.04 -4.17 -7.44
C MET A 261 12.50 -4.60 -7.31
N ILE A 262 12.74 -5.59 -6.45
CA ILE A 262 14.04 -6.26 -6.30
C ILE A 262 14.27 -7.16 -7.52
N GLY A 263 15.46 -7.09 -8.11
CA GLY A 263 15.83 -7.82 -9.32
C GLY A 263 15.38 -7.16 -10.63
N GLY A 264 14.70 -6.01 -10.56
CA GLY A 264 14.41 -5.15 -11.69
C GLY A 264 15.48 -4.09 -11.93
N LEU A 265 15.07 -2.83 -12.07
CA LEU A 265 16.02 -1.72 -12.12
C LEU A 265 16.81 -1.56 -10.81
N CYS A 266 16.21 -2.00 -9.69
CA CYS A 266 16.86 -2.16 -8.40
C CYS A 266 17.39 -3.59 -8.27
N ARG A 267 18.68 -3.79 -7.97
CA ARG A 267 19.25 -5.16 -7.90
C ARG A 267 18.90 -5.88 -6.61
N ASN A 268 18.80 -5.15 -5.50
CA ASN A 268 18.70 -5.69 -4.15
C ASN A 268 17.91 -4.75 -3.22
N ALA A 269 17.76 -5.14 -1.96
CA ALA A 269 17.01 -4.39 -0.95
C ALA A 269 17.56 -2.96 -0.71
N ALA A 270 18.87 -2.74 -0.80
CA ALA A 270 19.48 -1.42 -0.65
C ALA A 270 19.07 -0.49 -1.81
N ASP A 271 19.26 -0.94 -3.07
CA ASP A 271 18.82 -0.20 -4.26
C ASP A 271 17.31 0.12 -4.16
N THR A 272 16.49 -0.88 -3.80
CA THR A 272 15.04 -0.73 -3.66
C THR A 272 14.64 0.26 -2.57
N SER A 273 15.32 0.29 -1.42
CA SER A 273 14.99 1.22 -0.33
C SER A 273 15.19 2.69 -0.73
N VAL A 274 16.28 3.00 -1.44
CA VAL A 274 16.58 4.33 -1.96
C VAL A 274 15.56 4.73 -3.03
N SER A 275 15.24 3.81 -3.94
CA SER A 275 14.22 4.02 -4.97
C SER A 275 12.82 4.28 -4.40
N LEU A 276 12.41 3.55 -3.36
CA LEU A 276 11.14 3.79 -2.67
C LEU A 276 11.05 5.22 -2.12
N VAL A 277 12.11 5.74 -1.51
CA VAL A 277 12.11 7.12 -0.99
C VAL A 277 12.12 8.16 -2.13
N ALA A 278 12.91 7.93 -3.18
CA ALA A 278 12.93 8.81 -4.34
C ALA A 278 11.57 8.86 -5.04
N ASN A 279 10.93 7.70 -5.20
CA ASN A 279 9.57 7.57 -5.73
C ASN A 279 8.55 8.26 -4.81
N LEU A 280 8.70 8.14 -3.49
CA LEU A 280 7.78 8.75 -2.53
C LEU A 280 7.84 10.27 -2.63
N LEU A 281 9.03 10.85 -2.62
CA LEU A 281 9.23 12.29 -2.78
C LEU A 281 8.72 12.78 -4.15
N GLY A 282 8.99 12.02 -5.21
CA GLY A 282 8.47 12.29 -6.55
C GLY A 282 6.94 12.27 -6.60
N GLN A 283 6.30 11.30 -5.97
CA GLN A 283 4.84 11.19 -5.91
C GLN A 283 4.19 12.25 -5.02
N LEU A 284 4.84 12.61 -3.91
CA LEU A 284 4.39 13.66 -3.00
C LEU A 284 4.45 15.05 -3.65
N SER A 285 5.35 15.26 -4.62
CA SER A 285 5.53 16.55 -5.30
C SER A 285 4.32 16.96 -6.16
N TYR A 286 3.72 16.01 -6.90
CA TYR A 286 2.57 16.26 -7.77
C TYR A 286 1.26 15.70 -7.21
N GLY A 287 1.31 14.63 -6.42
CA GLY A 287 0.13 13.91 -5.92
C GLY A 287 -0.60 14.65 -4.81
N ARG A 288 0.10 15.38 -3.93
CA ARG A 288 -0.47 16.23 -2.86
C ARG A 288 -1.34 15.54 -1.80
N GLY A 289 -1.25 14.22 -1.64
CA GLY A 289 -1.98 13.51 -0.60
C GLY A 289 -1.22 13.44 0.72
N SER A 290 -1.97 13.38 1.82
CA SER A 290 -1.44 13.29 3.19
C SER A 290 -1.14 11.86 3.70
N LEU A 291 -1.31 10.84 2.83
CA LEU A 291 -1.00 9.44 3.12
C LEU A 291 -0.29 8.82 1.90
N ALA A 292 0.63 7.91 2.15
CA ALA A 292 1.28 7.12 1.10
C ALA A 292 1.54 5.68 1.56
N SER A 293 1.33 4.70 0.69
CA SER A 293 1.68 3.29 0.97
C SER A 293 3.02 2.93 0.34
N LEU A 294 3.84 2.15 1.04
CA LEU A 294 5.06 1.56 0.49
C LEU A 294 4.86 0.06 0.26
N PHE A 295 5.36 -0.47 -0.84
CA PHE A 295 5.35 -1.90 -1.13
C PHE A 295 6.59 -2.31 -1.91
N THR A 296 7.03 -3.55 -1.75
CA THR A 296 8.11 -4.11 -2.57
C THR A 296 7.98 -5.63 -2.66
N ASN A 297 8.44 -6.14 -3.79
CA ASN A 297 8.45 -7.54 -4.18
C ASN A 297 9.68 -7.79 -5.05
N HIS A 298 9.97 -9.06 -5.27
CA HIS A 298 10.90 -9.53 -6.28
C HIS A 298 10.25 -9.53 -7.65
N MET A 299 11.06 -9.45 -8.71
CA MET A 299 10.60 -9.49 -10.11
C MET A 299 9.78 -10.73 -10.45
N ASP A 300 9.99 -11.85 -9.76
CA ASP A 300 9.22 -13.09 -9.91
C ASP A 300 7.83 -13.04 -9.26
N GLY A 301 7.47 -11.92 -8.64
CA GLY A 301 6.20 -11.71 -7.94
C GLY A 301 6.22 -12.15 -6.48
N ASN A 302 7.33 -12.60 -5.92
CA ASN A 302 7.41 -12.98 -4.52
C ASN A 302 7.58 -11.76 -3.58
N TRP A 303 6.97 -11.75 -2.39
CA TRP A 303 7.13 -10.67 -1.41
C TRP A 303 7.17 -11.20 0.02
N GLY A 304 7.28 -10.30 1.00
CA GLY A 304 7.36 -10.67 2.41
C GLY A 304 8.62 -11.49 2.74
N THR A 305 9.64 -11.41 1.89
CA THR A 305 10.97 -11.96 2.18
C THR A 305 11.73 -11.02 3.12
N PRO A 306 12.78 -11.50 3.82
CA PRO A 306 13.65 -10.63 4.62
C PRO A 306 14.19 -9.40 3.87
N ALA A 307 14.52 -9.56 2.58
CA ALA A 307 14.97 -8.45 1.73
C ALA A 307 13.87 -7.41 1.47
N CYS A 308 12.63 -7.86 1.22
CA CYS A 308 11.48 -6.97 1.05
C CYS A 308 11.17 -6.21 2.35
N PHE A 309 11.22 -6.92 3.48
CA PHE A 309 10.99 -6.35 4.81
C PHE A 309 12.03 -5.29 5.17
N TRP A 310 13.31 -5.59 4.95
CA TRP A 310 14.38 -4.62 5.20
C TRP A 310 14.21 -3.38 4.31
N ALA A 311 13.92 -3.55 3.02
CA ALA A 311 13.74 -2.42 2.10
C ALA A 311 12.52 -1.54 2.46
N TYR A 312 11.41 -2.18 2.85
CA TYR A 312 10.24 -1.47 3.38
C TYR A 312 10.61 -0.70 4.65
N SER A 313 11.26 -1.36 5.62
CA SER A 313 11.63 -0.74 6.90
C SER A 313 12.53 0.46 6.67
N ALA A 314 13.56 0.33 5.83
CA ALA A 314 14.46 1.40 5.45
C ALA A 314 13.73 2.63 4.91
N ALA A 315 12.81 2.44 3.95
CA ALA A 315 12.05 3.53 3.37
C ALA A 315 10.99 4.12 4.33
N ALA A 316 10.32 3.27 5.12
CA ALA A 316 9.32 3.70 6.11
C ALA A 316 9.97 4.51 7.24
N ARG A 317 11.11 4.05 7.78
CA ARG A 317 11.91 4.77 8.79
C ARG A 317 12.50 6.07 8.22
N ALA A 318 12.96 6.06 6.97
CA ALA A 318 13.41 7.28 6.29
C ALA A 318 12.29 8.33 6.23
N SER A 319 11.08 7.91 5.85
CA SER A 319 9.89 8.77 5.88
C SER A 319 9.54 9.20 7.30
N GLU A 320 9.55 8.28 8.27
CA GLU A 320 9.25 8.55 9.68
C GLU A 320 10.11 9.70 10.23
N ARG A 321 11.39 9.72 9.88
CA ARG A 321 12.35 10.70 10.39
C ARG A 321 12.32 12.01 9.62
N ASN A 322 12.24 11.92 8.29
CA ASN A 322 12.54 13.04 7.40
C ASN A 322 11.32 13.66 6.69
N ILE A 323 10.23 12.91 6.48
CA ILE A 323 9.05 13.38 5.71
C ILE A 323 7.81 13.50 6.61
N LYS A 324 7.61 12.51 7.49
CA LYS A 324 6.54 12.44 8.51
C LYS A 324 5.11 12.40 7.95
N VAL A 325 4.95 11.79 6.78
CA VAL A 325 3.63 11.45 6.22
C VAL A 325 3.11 10.14 6.82
N CYS A 326 1.79 9.93 6.81
CA CYS A 326 1.21 8.65 7.25
C CYS A 326 1.59 7.55 6.25
N ILE A 327 2.46 6.61 6.67
CA ILE A 327 2.91 5.52 5.81
C ILE A 327 2.03 4.28 5.97
N GLY A 328 1.48 3.81 4.86
CA GLY A 328 0.78 2.53 4.77
C GLY A 328 1.73 1.37 4.48
N GLY A 329 1.38 0.18 4.97
CA GLY A 329 2.01 -1.08 4.59
C GLY A 329 0.97 -2.13 4.23
N THR A 330 1.45 -3.29 3.78
CA THR A 330 0.63 -4.48 3.56
C THR A 330 1.07 -5.60 4.50
N ALA A 331 0.10 -6.34 5.02
CA ALA A 331 0.31 -7.54 5.82
C ALA A 331 -0.48 -8.68 5.18
N VAL A 332 0.02 -9.16 4.04
CA VAL A 332 -0.56 -10.25 3.26
C VAL A 332 0.50 -11.32 3.04
N ALA A 333 0.10 -12.58 3.12
CA ALA A 333 1.00 -13.69 2.80
C ALA A 333 1.45 -13.60 1.33
N ALA A 334 2.67 -14.06 1.05
CA ALA A 334 3.09 -14.26 -0.34
C ALA A 334 2.18 -15.28 -1.02
N MET A 335 2.04 -15.19 -2.35
CA MET A 335 1.09 -16.03 -3.10
C MET A 335 1.26 -17.53 -2.88
N HIS A 336 2.50 -17.99 -2.71
CA HIS A 336 2.84 -19.39 -2.43
C HIS A 336 2.68 -19.77 -0.94
N ARG A 337 2.30 -18.83 -0.08
CA ARG A 337 1.99 -18.99 1.34
C ARG A 337 0.51 -18.77 1.64
N CYS A 338 -0.28 -18.36 0.65
CA CYS A 338 -1.72 -18.22 0.77
C CYS A 338 -2.39 -19.59 0.93
N LEU A 339 -3.45 -19.64 1.73
CA LEU A 339 -4.27 -20.83 2.00
C LEU A 339 -3.50 -22.03 2.55
N ASN A 340 -2.40 -21.80 3.27
CA ASN A 340 -1.72 -22.83 4.05
C ASN A 340 -1.36 -22.33 5.45
N ASP A 341 -0.81 -23.22 6.27
CA ASP A 341 -0.48 -22.96 7.68
C ASP A 341 0.53 -21.81 7.88
N ALA A 342 1.24 -21.39 6.83
CA ALA A 342 2.17 -20.25 6.90
C ALA A 342 1.46 -18.90 6.76
N GLN A 343 0.22 -18.85 6.25
CA GLN A 343 -0.47 -17.60 5.93
C GLN A 343 -0.50 -16.63 7.11
N MET A 344 -1.04 -17.07 8.26
CA MET A 344 -1.20 -16.20 9.42
C MET A 344 0.16 -15.80 10.03
N LEU A 345 1.15 -16.70 9.99
CA LEU A 345 2.51 -16.39 10.42
C LEU A 345 3.12 -15.29 9.56
N HIS A 346 2.99 -15.42 8.24
CA HIS A 346 3.59 -14.49 7.30
C HIS A 346 2.92 -13.11 7.36
N VAL A 347 1.59 -13.07 7.49
CA VAL A 347 0.79 -11.86 7.73
C VAL A 347 1.24 -11.16 9.02
N ALA A 348 1.38 -11.90 10.13
CA ALA A 348 1.79 -11.33 11.40
C ALA A 348 3.24 -10.80 11.37
N ALA A 349 4.16 -11.52 10.72
CA ALA A 349 5.54 -11.06 10.55
C ALA A 349 5.59 -9.70 9.84
N ALA A 350 4.83 -9.53 8.75
CA ALA A 350 4.73 -8.27 8.04
C ALA A 350 4.11 -7.16 8.91
N ALA A 351 3.02 -7.46 9.62
CA ALA A 351 2.35 -6.48 10.48
C ALA A 351 3.25 -5.99 11.62
N ILE A 352 3.96 -6.88 12.30
CA ILE A 352 4.87 -6.55 13.40
C ILE A 352 6.03 -5.68 12.88
N LEU A 353 6.70 -6.11 11.81
CA LEU A 353 7.81 -5.38 11.22
C LEU A 353 7.37 -3.98 10.74
N ASN A 354 6.27 -3.91 10.00
CA ASN A 354 5.79 -2.64 9.45
C ASN A 354 5.38 -1.70 10.59
N SER A 355 4.71 -2.21 11.63
CA SER A 355 4.32 -1.43 12.81
C SER A 355 5.52 -0.86 13.55
N ALA A 356 6.57 -1.66 13.76
CA ALA A 356 7.84 -1.26 14.36
C ALA A 356 8.66 -0.31 13.46
N SER A 357 8.32 -0.24 12.17
CA SER A 357 8.92 0.69 11.20
C SER A 357 8.11 1.99 11.00
N GLY A 358 7.05 2.21 11.80
CA GLY A 358 6.24 3.43 11.78
C GLY A 358 4.99 3.38 10.91
N MET A 359 4.53 2.20 10.47
CA MET A 359 3.30 2.04 9.70
C MET A 359 2.10 2.68 10.42
N SER A 360 1.42 3.62 9.77
CA SER A 360 0.26 4.34 10.30
C SER A 360 -1.05 3.61 10.04
N TYR A 361 -1.12 2.85 8.95
CA TYR A 361 -2.29 2.05 8.57
C TYR A 361 -1.87 0.81 7.78
N CYS A 362 -2.63 -0.27 7.93
CA CYS A 362 -2.46 -1.49 7.16
C CYS A 362 -3.47 -1.50 6.01
N TRP A 363 -3.02 -1.24 4.79
CA TRP A 363 -3.88 -1.08 3.61
C TRP A 363 -4.45 -2.41 3.10
N LEU A 364 -3.69 -3.49 3.24
CA LEU A 364 -4.13 -4.86 2.95
C LEU A 364 -3.76 -5.76 4.11
N SER A 365 -4.68 -6.62 4.50
CA SER A 365 -4.48 -7.54 5.61
C SER A 365 -5.18 -8.86 5.34
N GLY A 366 -4.41 -9.94 5.21
CA GLY A 366 -4.95 -11.28 5.00
C GLY A 366 -5.74 -11.48 3.70
N GLY A 367 -6.46 -12.61 3.60
CA GLY A 367 -7.29 -12.97 2.45
C GLY A 367 -8.79 -12.73 2.66
N THR A 368 -9.25 -12.69 3.91
CA THR A 368 -10.64 -12.42 4.29
C THR A 368 -10.71 -11.46 5.48
N GLY A 369 -11.91 -10.96 5.80
CA GLY A 369 -12.09 -10.14 7.01
C GLY A 369 -11.72 -10.85 8.31
N PHE A 370 -11.85 -12.19 8.38
CA PHE A 370 -11.46 -12.96 9.56
C PHE A 370 -9.95 -12.85 9.85
N ASP A 371 -9.12 -13.02 8.82
CA ASP A 371 -7.67 -12.83 8.91
C ASP A 371 -7.31 -11.38 9.27
N ALA A 372 -8.03 -10.42 8.67
CA ALA A 372 -7.85 -9.02 8.96
C ALA A 372 -8.15 -8.71 10.43
N ALA A 373 -9.16 -9.33 11.01
CA ALA A 373 -9.49 -9.14 12.43
C ALA A 373 -8.40 -9.69 13.35
N ILE A 374 -7.86 -10.87 13.06
CA ILE A 374 -6.76 -11.46 13.85
C ILE A 374 -5.48 -10.64 13.68
N ASN A 375 -5.18 -10.17 12.48
CA ASN A 375 -4.01 -9.32 12.26
C ASN A 375 -4.14 -7.93 12.92
N ALA A 376 -5.36 -7.40 13.03
CA ALA A 376 -5.60 -6.19 13.82
C ALA A 376 -5.29 -6.42 15.31
N GLU A 377 -5.59 -7.60 15.85
CA GLU A 377 -5.18 -7.98 17.21
C GLU A 377 -3.64 -8.07 17.32
N VAL A 378 -2.95 -8.65 16.33
CA VAL A 378 -1.48 -8.65 16.29
C VAL A 378 -0.94 -7.22 16.36
N MET A 379 -1.49 -6.30 15.56
CA MET A 379 -1.11 -4.89 15.56
C MET A 379 -1.40 -4.20 16.91
N ASP A 380 -2.52 -4.52 17.57
CA ASP A 380 -2.86 -4.00 18.91
C ASP A 380 -1.84 -4.42 19.96
N VAL A 381 -1.58 -5.73 20.05
CA VAL A 381 -0.74 -6.28 21.13
C VAL A 381 0.74 -6.04 20.90
N THR A 382 1.15 -5.72 19.67
CA THR A 382 2.56 -5.40 19.33
C THR A 382 2.83 -3.90 19.19
N ALA A 383 1.83 -3.04 19.36
CA ALA A 383 2.01 -1.59 19.36
C ALA A 383 2.98 -1.14 20.47
N GLY A 384 3.94 -0.29 20.12
CA GLY A 384 4.99 0.16 21.03
C GLY A 384 6.07 -0.89 21.38
N MET A 385 6.08 -2.06 20.71
CA MET A 385 7.15 -3.03 20.86
C MET A 385 8.51 -2.43 20.40
N PRO A 386 9.58 -2.50 21.22
CA PRO A 386 10.91 -2.04 20.81
C PRO A 386 11.39 -2.72 19.52
N ALA A 387 12.09 -1.97 18.67
CA ALA A 387 12.54 -2.43 17.36
C ALA A 387 13.35 -3.73 17.42
N GLU A 388 14.23 -3.87 18.41
CA GLU A 388 15.07 -5.06 18.58
C GLU A 388 14.22 -6.29 18.91
N LYS A 389 13.20 -6.13 19.78
CA LYS A 389 12.27 -7.21 20.13
C LYS A 389 11.37 -7.58 18.96
N ALA A 390 10.90 -6.59 18.20
CA ALA A 390 10.12 -6.81 16.99
C ALA A 390 10.95 -7.58 15.95
N ASN A 391 12.21 -7.19 15.75
CA ASN A 391 13.14 -7.86 14.86
C ASN A 391 13.38 -9.33 15.25
N GLU A 392 13.67 -9.59 16.53
CA GLU A 392 13.83 -10.96 17.05
C GLU A 392 12.57 -11.81 16.84
N LEU A 393 11.39 -11.24 17.13
CA LEU A 393 10.12 -11.94 16.98
C LEU A 393 9.81 -12.25 15.52
N VAL A 394 9.98 -11.28 14.61
CA VAL A 394 9.78 -11.45 13.17
C VAL A 394 10.69 -12.55 12.63
N LYS A 395 11.98 -12.57 13.00
CA LYS A 395 12.91 -13.62 12.57
C LYS A 395 12.49 -15.01 13.06
N LYS A 396 12.02 -15.13 14.31
CA LYS A 396 11.48 -16.41 14.83
C LYS A 396 10.25 -16.86 14.04
N ILE A 397 9.34 -15.94 13.71
CA ILE A 397 8.15 -16.24 12.92
C ILE A 397 8.53 -16.70 11.51
N LEU A 398 9.46 -16.02 10.86
CA LEU A 398 9.93 -16.39 9.52
C LEU A 398 10.64 -17.75 9.51
N ALA A 399 11.39 -18.08 10.57
CA ALA A 399 11.97 -19.41 10.72
C ALA A 399 10.91 -20.52 10.85
N GLU A 400 9.72 -20.26 11.40
CA GLU A 400 8.60 -21.21 11.37
C GLU A 400 7.93 -21.26 9.98
N VAL A 401 7.80 -20.13 9.28
CA VAL A 401 7.30 -20.08 7.90
C VAL A 401 8.18 -20.92 6.96
N ASP A 402 9.50 -20.86 7.13
CA ASP A 402 10.47 -21.59 6.30
C ASP A 402 10.43 -23.12 6.53
N LYS A 403 9.83 -23.60 7.62
CA LYS A 403 9.60 -25.04 7.86
C LYS A 403 8.39 -25.59 7.12
N ILE A 404 7.52 -24.71 6.65
CA ILE A 404 6.31 -25.07 5.92
C ILE A 404 6.68 -25.05 4.43
N GLU A 405 6.34 -26.10 3.70
CA GLU A 405 6.59 -26.13 2.25
C GLU A 405 5.74 -25.06 1.54
N PRO A 406 6.31 -24.33 0.56
CA PRO A 406 5.54 -23.49 -0.34
C PRO A 406 4.37 -24.25 -0.99
N GLY A 407 3.19 -23.64 -1.00
CA GLY A 407 2.05 -24.10 -1.77
C GLY A 407 2.09 -23.61 -3.22
N GLU A 408 1.03 -23.92 -3.97
CA GLU A 408 0.83 -23.35 -5.31
C GLU A 408 0.65 -21.83 -5.23
N MET A 409 1.07 -21.11 -6.28
CA MET A 409 0.84 -19.68 -6.35
C MET A 409 -0.64 -19.41 -6.65
N ILE A 410 -1.35 -18.83 -5.69
CA ILE A 410 -2.77 -18.53 -5.82
C ILE A 410 -2.96 -17.06 -6.18
N MET A 411 -3.46 -16.79 -7.39
CA MET A 411 -3.63 -15.42 -7.91
C MET A 411 -4.92 -14.72 -7.46
N SER A 412 -5.92 -15.48 -7.02
CA SER A 412 -7.18 -14.97 -6.52
C SER A 412 -7.67 -15.79 -5.34
N VAL A 413 -8.12 -15.13 -4.27
CA VAL A 413 -8.69 -15.82 -3.11
C VAL A 413 -9.97 -16.54 -3.54
N PRO A 414 -10.07 -17.87 -3.42
CA PRO A 414 -11.26 -18.63 -3.76
C PRO A 414 -12.30 -18.47 -2.63
N PHE A 415 -12.84 -17.26 -2.50
CA PHE A 415 -13.63 -16.85 -1.33
C PHE A 415 -14.79 -17.81 -1.01
N PRO A 416 -15.61 -18.29 -1.98
CA PRO A 416 -16.68 -19.26 -1.69
C PRO A 416 -16.19 -20.64 -1.21
N GLU A 417 -14.93 -20.97 -1.43
CA GLU A 417 -14.34 -22.24 -0.99
C GLU A 417 -13.95 -22.18 0.48
N ILE A 418 -13.55 -21.01 0.98
CA ILE A 418 -13.04 -20.80 2.35
C ILE A 418 -14.01 -20.07 3.28
N TYR A 419 -15.07 -19.46 2.73
CA TYR A 419 -16.08 -18.71 3.46
C TYR A 419 -17.49 -19.18 3.08
N ASP A 420 -18.39 -19.20 4.05
CA ASP A 420 -19.81 -19.47 3.83
C ASP A 420 -20.52 -18.16 3.42
N ILE A 421 -20.95 -18.11 2.16
CA ILE A 421 -21.60 -16.93 1.56
C ILE A 421 -23.05 -16.70 2.04
N GLN A 422 -23.61 -17.58 2.89
CA GLN A 422 -24.92 -17.37 3.53
C GLN A 422 -24.76 -16.88 4.96
N THR A 423 -23.83 -17.46 5.72
CA THR A 423 -23.63 -17.14 7.13
C THR A 423 -22.59 -16.04 7.37
N MET A 424 -21.83 -15.66 6.35
CA MET A 424 -20.72 -14.69 6.43
C MET A 424 -19.65 -15.11 7.45
N LYS A 425 -19.35 -16.40 7.52
CA LYS A 425 -18.35 -16.97 8.44
C LYS A 425 -17.29 -17.78 7.69
N PRO A 426 -16.06 -17.85 8.20
CA PRO A 426 -15.07 -18.76 7.67
C PRO A 426 -15.57 -20.20 7.78
N LYS A 427 -15.24 -21.06 6.81
CA LYS A 427 -15.53 -22.48 6.92
C LYS A 427 -14.62 -23.13 7.98
N PRO A 428 -15.06 -24.22 8.63
CA PRO A 428 -14.33 -24.80 9.77
C PRO A 428 -12.86 -25.11 9.52
N ASP A 429 -12.50 -25.63 8.34
CA ASP A 429 -11.11 -25.96 8.02
C ASP A 429 -10.24 -24.72 7.87
N TYR A 430 -10.78 -23.66 7.25
CA TYR A 430 -10.09 -22.38 7.11
C TYR A 430 -9.94 -21.67 8.45
N GLU A 431 -11.01 -21.62 9.24
CA GLU A 431 -11.00 -21.07 10.60
C GLU A 431 -9.93 -21.76 11.45
N LYS A 432 -9.90 -23.10 11.43
CA LYS A 432 -8.91 -23.91 12.16
C LYS A 432 -7.48 -23.61 11.71
N MET A 433 -7.22 -23.46 10.41
CA MET A 433 -5.90 -23.12 9.87
C MET A 433 -5.41 -21.77 10.42
N ILE A 434 -6.25 -20.74 10.32
CA ILE A 434 -5.90 -19.39 10.76
C ILE A 434 -5.73 -19.32 12.29
N LEU A 435 -6.63 -19.94 13.06
CA LEU A 435 -6.51 -20.01 14.52
C LEU A 435 -5.31 -20.85 14.97
N GLY A 436 -4.98 -21.93 14.26
CA GLY A 436 -3.75 -22.70 14.51
C GLY A 436 -2.49 -21.86 14.32
N GLY A 437 -2.46 -20.99 13.29
CA GLY A 437 -1.41 -20.00 13.12
C GLY A 437 -1.34 -18.98 14.26
N LYS A 438 -2.49 -18.50 14.77
CA LYS A 438 -2.55 -17.65 15.97
C LYS A 438 -1.95 -18.35 17.20
N ASP A 439 -2.23 -19.64 17.40
CA ASP A 439 -1.65 -20.41 18.50
C ASP A 439 -0.13 -20.57 18.39
N VAL A 440 0.40 -20.74 17.17
CA VAL A 440 1.85 -20.74 16.92
C VAL A 440 2.44 -19.38 17.29
N LEU A 441 1.84 -18.28 16.82
CA LEU A 441 2.28 -16.91 17.15
C LEU A 441 2.33 -16.66 18.66
N ALA A 442 1.32 -17.12 19.40
CA ALA A 442 1.29 -17.05 20.86
C ALA A 442 2.49 -17.77 21.50
N ARG A 443 2.80 -18.98 21.04
CA ARG A 443 3.97 -19.76 21.51
C ARG A 443 5.31 -19.11 21.18
N LEU A 444 5.39 -18.38 20.08
CA LEU A 444 6.59 -17.63 19.68
C LEU A 444 6.78 -16.33 20.46
N GLY A 445 5.75 -15.87 21.18
CA GLY A 445 5.82 -14.71 22.07
C GLY A 445 5.02 -13.49 21.59
N VAL A 446 4.10 -13.63 20.64
CA VAL A 446 3.09 -12.57 20.38
C VAL A 446 2.17 -12.47 21.60
N PRO A 447 2.07 -11.30 22.25
CA PRO A 447 1.41 -11.18 23.55
C PRO A 447 -0.11 -11.01 23.42
N PHE A 448 -0.79 -12.00 22.81
CA PHE A 448 -2.25 -12.05 22.79
C PHE A 448 -2.83 -12.02 24.21
N LYS A 449 -4.00 -11.40 24.36
CA LYS A 449 -4.67 -11.22 25.65
C LYS A 449 -5.58 -12.39 26.00
#